data_AF-A0A7S2D8F6-F1
#
_entry.id   AF-A0A7S2D8F6-F1
#
_cell.length_a   1.000
_cell.length_b   1.000
_cell.length_c   1.000
_cell.angle_alpha   90.00
_cell.angle_beta   90.00
_cell.angle_gamma   90.00
#
_symmetry.space_group_name_H-M   'P 1'
#
loop_
_entity.id
_entity.type
_entity.pdbx_description
1 polymer ?
#
loop_
_entity_poly.entity_id
_entity_poly.type
_entity_poly.pdbx_seq_one_letter_code
_entity_poly.pdbx_strand_id
1 'polypeptide(L)'
;GGSGGSGNSPFGSLAPSPTASRSRSPSAARPSGLPPKPFTLERSFTSPKGIETSAAFGALVLLAEELQAKVMPSFLEATGVTSYGALLKLGDVEMVAAIWRASAPLPLPSMFPKNVVYTSGSSGYKATGLVQDTGGYCSGVSNTMSVVFDARPGKDVIFTDAAPSWVTGQTYSITGPLCKRITSVLCTSMPEASMAQCLSAVITQHKVSIFIASASFLKRAVKTTFQARWLQRQRLDTHLRIAASCGEPLSPSMHKLGMSVLCPNYINSYWASEHGAIVLAPTFGNKDQPNAGDAKMYPLPWVDAAVWVPSGAPTEDGRVRFSPVEQADLVEQAVASGHSAQAKDVSHLKGRLVV
;
A
#
# COMPACT_ATOMS: atom_id res chain seq x y z
N GLY A 1 17.51 -30.03 -46.63
CA GLY A 1 16.23 -30.71 -46.95
C GLY A 1 15.44 -30.77 -45.66
N GLY A 2 14.17 -30.35 -45.58
CA GLY A 2 13.15 -30.23 -46.63
C GLY A 2 12.14 -31.36 -46.48
N SER A 3 10.99 -31.06 -45.86
CA SER A 3 9.64 -31.65 -46.03
C SER A 3 8.85 -31.42 -44.73
N GLY A 4 7.67 -30.79 -44.65
CA GLY A 4 6.72 -30.37 -45.67
C GLY A 4 5.31 -30.92 -45.37
N GLY A 5 4.32 -30.03 -45.23
CA GLY A 5 2.87 -30.28 -45.30
C GLY A 5 2.16 -30.55 -43.97
N SER A 6 0.96 -30.06 -43.64
CA SER A 6 -0.07 -29.19 -44.25
C SER A 6 -1.20 -29.16 -43.20
N GLY A 7 -1.75 -28.04 -42.74
CA GLY A 7 -2.80 -27.27 -43.40
C GLY A 7 -4.21 -27.76 -43.00
N ASN A 8 -4.92 -27.00 -42.14
CA ASN A 8 -6.32 -26.54 -42.34
C ASN A 8 -6.97 -25.99 -41.06
N SER A 9 -7.37 -24.72 -41.12
CA SER A 9 -8.49 -24.15 -40.38
C SER A 9 -9.82 -24.50 -41.08
N PRO A 10 -10.95 -24.31 -40.40
CA PRO A 10 -11.98 -23.50 -41.06
C PRO A 10 -12.63 -22.48 -40.13
N PHE A 11 -12.73 -21.25 -40.62
CA PHE A 11 -13.76 -20.30 -40.24
C PHE A 11 -15.11 -20.76 -40.82
N GLY A 12 -16.17 -20.69 -40.02
CA GLY A 12 -17.55 -20.89 -40.46
C GLY A 12 -18.42 -19.74 -39.93
N SER A 13 -18.73 -18.80 -40.82
CA SER A 13 -19.68 -17.70 -40.66
C SER A 13 -21.13 -18.19 -40.79
N LEU A 14 -22.03 -17.79 -39.89
CA LEU A 14 -23.47 -17.72 -40.17
C LEU A 14 -24.10 -16.52 -39.45
N ALA A 15 -24.68 -15.63 -40.26
CA ALA A 15 -25.50 -14.48 -39.86
C ALA A 15 -27.01 -14.84 -40.09
N PRO A 16 -28.00 -13.93 -39.92
CA PRO A 16 -29.03 -14.02 -38.89
C PRO A 16 -30.47 -14.11 -39.42
N SER A 17 -31.45 -14.24 -38.50
CA SER A 17 -32.90 -13.82 -38.54
C SER A 17 -33.89 -14.93 -38.14
N PRO A 18 -35.19 -14.66 -37.82
CA PRO A 18 -35.88 -13.40 -37.52
C PRO A 18 -36.74 -13.39 -36.23
N THR A 19 -37.17 -12.16 -35.90
CA THR A 19 -38.28 -11.65 -35.08
C THR A 19 -39.44 -12.58 -34.69
N ALA A 20 -39.88 -12.46 -33.43
CA ALA A 20 -41.29 -12.58 -33.04
C ALA A 20 -41.67 -11.49 -32.03
N SER A 21 -42.55 -10.61 -32.47
CA SER A 21 -43.17 -9.51 -31.74
C SER A 21 -44.20 -10.01 -30.71
N ARG A 22 -44.24 -9.41 -29.51
CA ARG A 22 -45.49 -9.24 -28.76
C ARG A 22 -45.49 -7.92 -28.02
N SER A 23 -46.48 -7.11 -28.41
CA SER A 23 -46.86 -5.83 -27.84
C SER A 23 -47.49 -5.99 -26.45
N ARG A 24 -47.16 -5.07 -25.54
CA ARG A 24 -48.04 -4.56 -24.48
C ARG A 24 -47.56 -3.15 -24.09
N SER A 25 -48.41 -2.17 -24.31
CA SER A 25 -48.31 -0.79 -23.83
C SER A 25 -49.17 -0.62 -22.56
N PRO A 26 -49.29 0.58 -21.97
CA PRO A 26 -48.31 1.21 -21.08
C PRO A 26 -48.92 1.55 -19.70
N SER A 27 -48.11 1.79 -18.67
CA SER A 27 -48.37 2.68 -17.51
C SER A 27 -47.66 2.20 -16.24
N ALA A 28 -46.63 2.94 -15.84
CA ALA A 28 -46.36 3.28 -14.43
C ALA A 28 -45.27 4.36 -14.43
N ALA A 29 -45.63 5.55 -13.96
CA ALA A 29 -44.79 6.73 -13.91
C ALA A 29 -43.51 6.49 -13.08
N ARG A 30 -42.35 6.85 -13.63
CA ARG A 30 -41.11 7.06 -12.88
C ARG A 30 -41.24 8.37 -12.11
N PRO A 31 -40.94 8.42 -10.79
CA PRO A 31 -40.69 9.70 -10.15
C PRO A 31 -39.38 10.27 -10.71
N SER A 32 -39.48 11.49 -11.25
CA SER A 32 -38.36 12.32 -11.68
C SER A 32 -37.44 12.60 -10.49
N GLY A 33 -36.30 11.90 -10.44
CA GLY A 33 -35.22 12.23 -9.54
C GLY A 33 -34.65 13.60 -9.90
N LEU A 34 -34.76 14.54 -8.96
CA LEU A 34 -34.10 15.84 -9.01
C LEU A 34 -32.60 15.67 -9.33
N PRO A 35 -32.00 16.54 -10.17
CA PRO A 35 -30.56 16.55 -10.35
C PRO A 35 -29.87 16.81 -9.01
N PRO A 36 -28.73 16.18 -8.70
CA PRO A 36 -28.01 16.44 -7.47
C PRO A 36 -27.64 17.92 -7.40
N LYS A 37 -28.09 18.60 -6.34
CA LYS A 37 -27.67 19.98 -6.05
C LYS A 37 -26.14 20.00 -5.92
N PRO A 38 -25.45 21.03 -6.44
CA PRO A 38 -24.03 21.21 -6.18
C PRO A 38 -23.81 21.28 -4.67
N PHE A 39 -23.01 20.35 -4.14
CA PHE A 39 -22.61 20.33 -2.75
C PHE A 39 -21.60 21.45 -2.54
N THR A 40 -22.03 22.56 -1.94
CA THR A 40 -21.14 23.62 -1.45
C THR A 40 -20.68 23.23 -0.05
N LEU A 41 -19.39 22.97 0.11
CA LEU A 41 -18.77 22.69 1.41
C LEU A 41 -18.65 24.01 2.19
N GLU A 42 -19.63 24.33 3.05
CA GLU A 42 -19.44 25.35 4.09
C GLU A 42 -18.48 24.79 5.15
N ARG A 43 -17.25 25.32 5.19
CA ARG A 43 -16.28 25.02 6.25
C ARG A 43 -16.61 25.87 7.49
N SER A 44 -17.23 25.27 8.50
CA SER A 44 -17.22 25.82 9.86
C SER A 44 -16.28 24.97 10.72
N PHE A 45 -15.12 25.52 11.08
CA PHE A 45 -14.27 24.97 12.14
C PHE A 45 -14.71 25.60 13.46
N THR A 46 -15.43 24.85 14.29
CA THR A 46 -15.54 25.18 15.70
C THR A 46 -14.34 24.56 16.43
N SER A 47 -13.53 25.40 17.08
CA SER A 47 -12.47 24.89 17.95
C SER A 47 -13.09 24.00 19.03
N PRO A 48 -12.48 22.85 19.39
CA PRO A 48 -12.93 22.06 20.52
C PRO A 48 -12.99 22.96 21.76
N LYS A 49 -14.12 22.95 22.48
CA LYS A 49 -14.30 23.69 23.72
C LYS A 49 -13.16 23.35 24.70
N GLY A 50 -12.41 24.36 25.14
CA GLY A 50 -11.48 24.22 26.27
C GLY A 50 -10.01 24.56 26.01
N ILE A 51 -9.62 25.02 24.81
CA ILE A 51 -8.29 25.62 24.61
C ILE A 51 -8.45 27.14 24.71
N GLU A 52 -8.12 27.70 25.87
CA GLU A 52 -7.86 29.14 25.97
C GLU A 52 -6.65 29.46 25.09
N THR A 53 -6.91 30.05 23.93
CA THR A 53 -5.87 30.58 23.06
C THR A 53 -5.29 31.82 23.73
N SER A 54 -4.27 31.62 24.58
CA SER A 54 -3.44 32.73 25.02
C SER A 54 -2.88 33.45 23.79
N ALA A 55 -2.88 34.78 23.83
CA ALA A 55 -2.52 35.66 22.71
C ALA A 55 -1.11 35.41 22.10
N ALA A 56 -0.29 34.54 22.70
CA ALA A 56 1.00 34.10 22.19
C ALA A 56 0.91 33.08 21.04
N PHE A 57 -0.23 32.42 20.81
CA PHE A 57 -0.45 31.50 19.68
C PHE A 57 -1.03 32.17 18.42
N GLY A 58 -1.21 33.50 18.44
CA GLY A 58 -1.78 34.28 17.33
C GLY A 58 -0.85 34.53 16.14
N ALA A 59 0.37 33.96 16.13
CA ALA A 59 1.40 34.31 15.15
C ALA A 59 1.84 33.19 14.20
N LEU A 60 1.25 31.98 14.26
CA LEU A 60 1.75 30.85 13.46
C LEU A 60 0.65 29.96 12.84
N VAL A 61 -0.46 30.55 12.44
CA VAL A 61 -1.35 29.93 11.47
C VAL A 61 -1.49 30.92 10.32
N LEU A 62 -0.45 31.00 9.47
CA LEU A 62 -0.71 31.44 8.11
C LEU A 62 -1.56 30.35 7.48
N LEU A 63 -2.79 30.69 7.10
CA LEU A 63 -3.62 29.77 6.33
C LEU A 63 -2.82 29.41 5.07
N ALA A 64 -2.77 28.13 4.68
CA ALA A 64 -1.94 27.67 3.56
C ALA A 64 -2.12 28.52 2.27
N GLU A 65 -3.33 29.08 2.11
CA GLU A 65 -3.72 30.00 1.03
C GLU A 65 -2.97 31.33 1.10
N GLU A 66 -2.74 31.90 2.29
CA GLU A 66 -1.96 33.14 2.48
C GLU A 66 -0.48 32.93 2.20
N LEU A 67 0.08 31.80 2.66
CA LEU A 67 1.45 31.39 2.34
C LEU A 67 1.61 31.24 0.83
N GLN A 68 0.67 30.53 0.19
CA GLN A 68 0.68 30.33 -1.25
C GLN A 68 0.56 31.66 -2.02
N ALA A 69 -0.39 32.53 -1.63
CA ALA A 69 -0.58 33.83 -2.25
C ALA A 69 0.67 34.71 -2.14
N LYS A 70 1.38 34.65 -1.01
CA LYS A 70 2.61 35.42 -0.78
C LYS A 70 3.78 34.99 -1.66
N VAL A 71 3.90 33.69 -1.95
CA VAL A 71 5.01 33.15 -2.76
C VAL A 71 4.70 33.01 -4.24
N MET A 72 3.42 33.04 -4.64
CA MET A 72 3.01 32.80 -6.02
C MET A 72 3.63 33.77 -7.04
N PRO A 73 3.73 35.10 -6.79
CA PRO A 73 4.31 36.02 -7.78
C PRO A 73 5.77 35.69 -8.13
N SER A 74 6.62 35.48 -7.12
CA SER A 74 8.03 35.13 -7.33
C SER A 74 8.20 33.73 -7.93
N PHE A 75 7.33 32.80 -7.58
CA PHE A 75 7.30 31.47 -8.19
C PHE A 75 6.96 31.53 -9.69
N LEU A 76 5.92 32.28 -10.08
CA LEU A 76 5.52 32.44 -11.48
C LEU A 76 6.62 33.13 -12.31
N GLU A 77 7.24 34.17 -11.74
CA GLU A 77 8.40 34.84 -12.35
C GLU A 77 9.57 33.86 -12.59
N ALA A 78 9.97 33.12 -11.56
CA ALA A 78 11.10 32.17 -11.66
C ALA A 78 10.82 30.99 -12.60
N THR A 79 9.58 30.50 -12.63
CA THR A 79 9.18 29.41 -13.54
C THR A 79 8.99 29.88 -14.98
N GLY A 80 8.73 31.17 -15.20
CA GLY A 80 8.45 31.76 -16.52
C GLY A 80 7.05 31.46 -17.03
N VAL A 81 6.12 31.09 -16.16
CA VAL A 81 4.72 30.77 -16.51
C VAL A 81 3.77 31.83 -15.98
N THR A 82 2.64 32.05 -16.66
CA THR A 82 1.68 33.11 -16.32
C THR A 82 0.71 32.74 -15.19
N SER A 83 0.59 31.45 -14.87
CA SER A 83 -0.28 30.95 -13.79
C SER A 83 0.10 29.54 -13.37
N TYR A 84 -0.33 29.12 -12.19
CA TYR A 84 -0.20 27.74 -11.73
C TYR A 84 -0.87 26.74 -12.69
N GLY A 85 -2.01 27.11 -13.28
CA GLY A 85 -2.69 26.29 -14.29
C GLY A 85 -1.91 26.15 -15.61
N ALA A 86 -1.06 27.12 -15.96
CA ALA A 86 -0.16 27.02 -17.10
C ALA A 86 0.99 26.04 -16.83
N LEU A 87 1.53 26.02 -15.59
CA LEU A 87 2.55 25.06 -15.18
C LEU A 87 2.08 23.61 -15.36
N LEU A 88 0.84 23.30 -14.96
CA LEU A 88 0.27 21.95 -15.06
C LEU A 88 -0.02 21.48 -16.50
N LYS A 89 0.07 22.38 -17.49
CA LYS A 89 -0.12 22.06 -18.91
C LYS A 89 1.18 21.82 -19.65
N LEU A 90 2.33 22.10 -19.02
CA LEU A 90 3.64 21.82 -19.59
C LEU A 90 3.87 20.32 -19.74
N GLY A 91 4.71 19.92 -20.69
CA GLY A 91 5.22 18.54 -20.70
C GLY A 91 6.10 18.26 -19.49
N ASP A 92 6.22 16.99 -19.07
CA ASP A 92 6.95 16.58 -17.85
C ASP A 92 8.34 17.23 -17.72
N VAL A 93 9.13 17.22 -18.81
CA VAL A 93 10.50 17.77 -18.82
C VAL A 93 10.48 19.29 -18.62
N GLU A 94 9.57 19.99 -19.29
CA GLU A 94 9.42 21.45 -19.19
C GLU A 94 8.92 21.86 -17.81
N MET A 95 7.98 21.10 -17.25
CA MET A 95 7.46 21.30 -15.90
C MET A 95 8.58 21.14 -14.86
N VAL A 96 9.38 20.07 -14.96
CA VAL A 96 10.52 19.85 -14.05
C VAL A 96 11.55 20.98 -14.18
N ALA A 97 11.93 21.36 -15.41
CA ALA A 97 12.86 22.46 -15.64
C ALA A 97 12.34 23.78 -15.07
N ALA A 98 11.04 24.07 -15.22
CA ALA A 98 10.41 25.26 -14.66
C ALA A 98 10.47 25.25 -13.12
N ILE A 99 10.10 24.13 -12.49
CA ILE A 99 10.15 23.97 -11.03
C ILE A 99 11.59 24.15 -10.52
N TRP A 100 12.58 23.57 -11.21
CA TRP A 100 13.99 23.66 -10.80
C TRP A 100 14.57 25.07 -10.92
N ARG A 101 14.05 25.91 -11.81
CA ARG A 101 14.42 27.35 -11.84
C ARG A 101 13.97 28.08 -10.57
N ALA A 102 12.81 27.70 -10.02
CA ALA A 102 12.28 28.29 -8.79
C ALA A 102 12.86 27.66 -7.52
N SER A 103 13.10 26.35 -7.54
CA SER A 103 13.62 25.58 -6.41
C SER A 103 14.38 24.35 -6.94
N ALA A 104 15.68 24.52 -7.14
CA ALA A 104 16.55 23.44 -7.59
C ALA A 104 16.75 22.40 -6.47
N PRO A 105 16.82 21.10 -6.79
CA PRO A 105 17.12 20.08 -5.80
C PRO A 105 18.55 20.27 -5.27
N LEU A 106 18.71 20.15 -3.95
CA LEU A 106 20.03 20.13 -3.31
C LEU A 106 20.61 18.71 -3.39
N PRO A 107 21.78 18.49 -4.03
CA PRO A 107 22.45 17.20 -3.99
C PRO A 107 22.93 16.89 -2.57
N LEU A 108 22.62 15.68 -2.08
CA LEU A 108 22.96 15.26 -0.72
C LEU A 108 23.73 13.93 -0.75
N PRO A 109 24.64 13.68 0.22
CA PRO A 109 25.25 12.37 0.38
C PRO A 109 24.20 11.27 0.56
N SER A 110 24.51 10.03 0.14
CA SER A 110 23.60 8.88 0.31
C SER A 110 23.12 8.73 1.75
N MET A 111 24.03 8.90 2.71
CA MET A 111 23.76 8.74 4.15
C MET A 111 23.01 9.93 4.78
N PHE A 112 22.63 10.95 4.01
CA PHE A 112 21.93 12.09 4.56
C PHE A 112 20.57 11.67 5.14
N PRO A 113 20.19 12.12 6.34
CA PRO A 113 18.94 11.73 6.99
C PRO A 113 17.74 12.25 6.19
N LYS A 114 16.93 11.33 5.65
CA LYS A 114 15.74 11.66 4.86
C LYS A 114 14.51 11.91 5.72
N ASN A 115 14.28 11.06 6.71
CA ASN A 115 13.15 11.18 7.64
C ASN A 115 13.50 10.65 9.03
N VAL A 116 12.71 11.06 10.02
CA VAL A 116 12.74 10.53 11.38
C VAL A 116 11.36 9.99 11.70
N VAL A 117 11.26 8.68 11.92
CA VAL A 117 10.02 8.01 12.28
C VAL A 117 10.09 7.61 13.74
N TYR A 118 9.16 8.10 14.55
CA TYR A 118 9.08 7.77 15.96
C TYR A 118 8.28 6.48 16.17
N THR A 119 8.84 5.52 16.90
CA THR A 119 8.19 4.26 17.27
C THR A 119 8.07 4.11 18.78
N SER A 120 7.07 3.35 19.23
CA SER A 120 6.93 2.98 20.65
C SER A 120 8.04 2.00 21.02
N GLY A 121 9.11 2.47 21.65
CA GLY A 121 10.21 1.62 22.10
C GLY A 121 9.76 0.61 23.16
N SER A 122 10.47 -0.53 23.26
CA SER A 122 10.18 -1.63 24.19
C SER A 122 10.34 -1.27 25.67
N SER A 123 10.96 -0.13 25.99
CA SER A 123 11.21 0.35 27.36
C SER A 123 10.13 1.28 27.93
N GLY A 124 8.98 1.41 27.25
CA GLY A 124 7.74 1.93 27.83
C GLY A 124 7.63 3.44 28.07
N TYR A 125 8.74 4.21 28.02
CA TYR A 125 8.69 5.61 28.44
C TYR A 125 9.22 6.66 27.44
N LYS A 126 9.88 6.26 26.34
CA LYS A 126 10.31 7.20 25.30
C LYS A 126 10.15 6.60 23.91
N ALA A 127 9.55 7.37 23.00
CA ALA A 127 9.54 7.02 21.58
C ALA A 127 10.97 7.06 21.04
N THR A 128 11.35 6.06 20.25
CA THR A 128 12.66 5.99 19.60
C THR A 128 12.56 6.62 18.23
N GLY A 129 13.39 7.61 17.94
CA GLY A 129 13.49 8.23 16.62
C GLY A 129 14.37 7.40 15.70
N LEU A 130 13.75 6.68 14.76
CA LEU A 130 14.46 5.93 13.73
C LEU A 130 14.78 6.84 12.56
N VAL A 131 16.05 6.92 12.18
CA VAL A 131 16.52 7.73 11.06
C VAL A 131 16.67 6.83 9.83
N GLN A 132 16.00 7.16 8.73
CA GLN A 132 16.23 6.51 7.45
C GLN A 132 17.14 7.41 6.61
N ASP A 133 18.21 6.84 6.06
CA ASP A 133 19.11 7.55 5.16
C ASP A 133 18.43 7.79 3.80
N THR A 134 19.05 8.58 2.92
CA THR A 134 18.42 8.95 1.64
C THR A 134 18.62 7.90 0.57
N GLY A 135 19.85 7.46 0.32
CA GLY A 135 20.17 6.59 -0.81
C GLY A 135 19.83 5.12 -0.57
N GLY A 136 20.19 4.58 0.61
CA GLY A 136 19.91 3.20 1.00
C GLY A 136 18.41 2.94 1.08
N TYR A 137 17.67 3.80 1.79
CA TYR A 137 16.22 3.72 1.87
C TYR A 137 15.52 3.78 0.49
N CYS A 138 15.84 4.78 -0.34
CA CYS A 138 15.20 4.96 -1.65
C CYS A 138 15.51 3.80 -2.63
N SER A 139 16.74 3.29 -2.62
CA SER A 139 17.12 2.13 -3.44
C SER A 139 16.49 0.84 -2.92
N GLY A 140 16.49 0.61 -1.61
CA GLY A 140 15.85 -0.53 -0.96
C GLY A 140 14.36 -0.61 -1.26
N VAL A 141 13.61 0.48 -1.04
CA VAL A 141 12.17 0.49 -1.34
C VAL A 141 11.91 0.29 -2.84
N SER A 142 12.72 0.88 -3.72
CA SER A 142 12.60 0.71 -5.17
C SER A 142 12.79 -0.75 -5.60
N ASN A 143 13.71 -1.46 -4.95
CA ASN A 143 13.91 -2.89 -5.17
C ASN A 143 12.72 -3.71 -4.68
N THR A 144 12.19 -3.45 -3.48
CA THR A 144 10.97 -4.15 -3.00
C THR A 144 9.77 -3.91 -3.92
N MET A 145 9.59 -2.68 -4.43
CA MET A 145 8.54 -2.35 -5.40
C MET A 145 8.64 -3.22 -6.66
N SER A 146 9.86 -3.49 -7.11
CA SER A 146 10.12 -4.27 -8.31
C SER A 146 9.95 -5.78 -8.04
N VAL A 147 10.50 -6.28 -6.93
CA VAL A 147 10.60 -7.73 -6.67
C VAL A 147 9.33 -8.30 -6.03
N VAL A 148 8.74 -7.58 -5.07
CA VAL A 148 7.53 -8.05 -4.37
C VAL A 148 6.29 -7.81 -5.22
N PHE A 149 6.22 -6.67 -5.90
CA PHE A 149 5.02 -6.24 -6.60
C PHE A 149 5.11 -6.30 -8.12
N ASP A 150 6.28 -6.54 -8.74
CA ASP A 150 6.48 -6.34 -10.19
C ASP A 150 5.92 -4.97 -10.62
N ALA A 151 6.24 -3.90 -9.88
CA ALA A 151 5.68 -2.58 -10.12
C ALA A 151 6.19 -1.99 -11.44
N ARG A 152 5.27 -1.60 -12.32
CA ARG A 152 5.53 -1.17 -13.71
C ARG A 152 5.41 0.34 -13.87
N PRO A 153 6.53 1.08 -14.09
CA PRO A 153 6.55 2.53 -14.23
C PRO A 153 5.56 3.09 -15.26
N GLY A 154 4.77 4.08 -14.88
CA GLY A 154 3.77 4.73 -15.75
C GLY A 154 2.56 3.88 -16.12
N LYS A 155 2.44 2.67 -15.57
CA LYS A 155 1.30 1.77 -15.82
C LYS A 155 0.55 1.43 -14.55
N ASP A 156 1.26 1.03 -13.50
CA ASP A 156 0.64 0.59 -12.26
C ASP A 156 0.15 1.77 -11.42
N VAL A 157 -0.90 1.51 -10.64
CA VAL A 157 -1.46 2.42 -9.63
C VAL A 157 -1.47 1.68 -8.31
N ILE A 158 -0.82 2.26 -7.30
CA ILE A 158 -0.74 1.70 -5.95
C ILE A 158 -1.64 2.44 -4.99
N PHE A 159 -2.42 1.69 -4.21
CA PHE A 159 -3.16 2.21 -3.08
C PHE A 159 -2.65 1.54 -1.80
N THR A 160 -2.17 2.35 -0.87
CA THR A 160 -1.68 1.88 0.43
C THR A 160 -2.55 2.48 1.51
N ASP A 161 -3.31 1.64 2.24
CA ASP A 161 -4.11 2.06 3.39
C ASP A 161 -3.20 2.30 4.60
N ALA A 162 -2.47 3.40 4.58
CA ALA A 162 -1.63 3.86 5.68
C ALA A 162 -1.49 5.38 5.65
N ALA A 163 -1.62 6.02 6.82
CA ALA A 163 -1.34 7.44 6.94
C ALA A 163 0.17 7.71 6.79
N PRO A 164 0.57 8.87 6.24
CA PRO A 164 1.98 9.26 6.12
C PRO A 164 2.74 9.33 7.45
N SER A 165 2.05 9.38 8.59
CA SER A 165 2.70 9.31 9.91
C SER A 165 3.28 7.93 10.24
N TRP A 166 2.86 6.87 9.52
CA TRP A 166 3.40 5.53 9.66
C TRP A 166 4.48 5.26 8.61
N VAL A 167 5.43 4.39 8.94
CA VAL A 167 6.47 3.97 7.99
C VAL A 167 5.86 3.39 6.70
N THR A 168 4.75 2.64 6.79
CA THR A 168 4.03 2.12 5.62
C THR A 168 3.60 3.22 4.66
N GLY A 169 3.10 4.35 5.19
CA GLY A 169 2.72 5.50 4.37
C GLY A 169 3.92 6.19 3.74
N GLN A 170 5.00 6.39 4.50
CA GLN A 170 6.25 6.95 3.99
C GLN A 170 6.88 6.10 2.88
N THR A 171 6.87 4.78 3.07
CA THR A 171 7.51 3.81 2.18
C THR A 171 6.66 3.53 0.94
N TYR A 172 5.40 3.15 1.11
CA TYR A 172 4.58 2.62 0.01
C TYR A 172 3.42 3.53 -0.45
N SER A 173 3.15 4.65 0.23
CA SER A 173 2.29 5.71 -0.32
C SER A 173 3.09 6.82 -1.00
N ILE A 174 4.33 7.07 -0.56
CA ILE A 174 5.12 8.22 -1.03
C ILE A 174 6.41 7.77 -1.72
N THR A 175 7.38 7.25 -0.98
CA THR A 175 8.76 7.10 -1.49
C THR A 175 8.84 6.06 -2.62
N GLY A 176 8.38 4.83 -2.38
CA GLY A 176 8.41 3.75 -3.36
C GLY A 176 7.70 4.10 -4.68
N PRO A 177 6.45 4.58 -4.64
CA PRO A 177 5.73 4.96 -5.85
C PRO A 177 6.44 6.07 -6.63
N LEU A 178 6.87 7.15 -5.96
CA LEU A 178 7.53 8.28 -6.62
C LEU A 178 8.90 7.90 -7.19
N CYS A 179 9.70 7.11 -6.48
CA CYS A 179 10.98 6.61 -6.97
C CYS A 179 10.83 5.67 -8.19
N LYS A 180 9.69 4.97 -8.31
CA LYS A 180 9.41 4.03 -9.40
C LYS A 180 8.50 4.59 -10.50
N ARG A 181 8.16 5.89 -10.46
CA ARG A 181 7.22 6.53 -11.39
C ARG A 181 5.86 5.79 -11.44
N ILE A 182 5.33 5.47 -10.27
CA ILE A 182 4.04 4.81 -10.07
C ILE A 182 3.08 5.82 -9.44
N THR A 183 1.85 5.84 -9.94
CA THR A 183 0.80 6.69 -9.37
C THR A 183 0.36 6.12 -8.02
N SER A 184 0.38 6.93 -6.96
CA SER A 184 -0.17 6.54 -5.65
C SER A 184 -1.53 7.18 -5.40
N VAL A 185 -2.43 6.43 -4.77
CA VAL A 185 -3.70 6.93 -4.27
C VAL A 185 -3.58 7.25 -2.78
N LEU A 186 -3.85 8.49 -2.41
CA LEU A 186 -3.95 8.93 -1.01
C LEU A 186 -5.42 9.05 -0.61
N CYS A 187 -5.87 8.17 0.28
CA CYS A 187 -7.23 8.20 0.84
C CYS A 187 -7.17 8.67 2.29
N THR A 188 -7.96 9.70 2.64
CA THR A 188 -7.93 10.31 3.98
C THR A 188 -8.64 9.47 5.04
N SER A 189 -9.74 8.82 4.66
CA SER A 189 -10.50 7.94 5.55
C SER A 189 -11.55 7.14 4.77
N MET A 190 -11.97 6.01 5.34
CA MET A 190 -13.13 5.23 4.89
C MET A 190 -14.04 4.96 6.09
N PRO A 191 -15.34 5.34 6.05
CA PRO A 191 -16.26 5.03 7.14
C PRO A 191 -16.42 3.52 7.31
N GLU A 192 -16.37 3.01 8.55
CA GLU A 192 -16.39 1.56 8.82
C GLU A 192 -17.62 0.86 8.24
N ALA A 193 -18.81 1.48 8.35
CA ALA A 193 -20.06 0.90 7.86
C ALA A 193 -20.09 0.71 6.33
N SER A 194 -19.37 1.55 5.58
CA SER A 194 -19.31 1.52 4.11
C SER A 194 -17.92 1.16 3.57
N MET A 195 -17.03 0.61 4.40
CA MET A 195 -15.62 0.40 4.06
C MET A 195 -15.45 -0.51 2.83
N ALA A 196 -16.26 -1.57 2.71
CA ALA A 196 -16.23 -2.46 1.53
C ALA A 196 -16.61 -1.71 0.24
N GLN A 197 -17.63 -0.86 0.30
CA GLN A 197 -18.08 -0.05 -0.84
C GLN A 197 -17.02 1.01 -1.20
N CYS A 198 -16.45 1.69 -0.21
CA CYS A 198 -15.39 2.68 -0.44
C CYS A 198 -14.13 2.03 -1.04
N LEU A 199 -13.69 0.91 -0.47
CA LEU A 199 -12.52 0.17 -0.96
C LEU A 199 -12.70 -0.26 -2.42
N SER A 200 -13.84 -0.87 -2.74
CA SER A 200 -14.13 -1.30 -4.11
C SER A 200 -14.29 -0.13 -5.08
N ALA A 201 -14.89 0.98 -4.65
CA ALA A 201 -14.98 2.19 -5.46
C ALA A 201 -13.60 2.77 -5.77
N VAL A 202 -12.72 2.89 -4.77
CA VAL A 202 -11.35 3.40 -4.96
C VAL A 202 -10.56 2.51 -5.92
N ILE A 203 -10.58 1.19 -5.71
CA ILE A 203 -9.85 0.24 -6.56
C ILE A 203 -10.34 0.31 -8.01
N THR A 204 -11.66 0.30 -8.23
CA THR A 204 -12.24 0.29 -9.58
C THR A 204 -12.07 1.64 -10.27
N GLN A 205 -12.38 2.75 -9.60
CA GLN A 205 -12.33 4.10 -10.19
C GLN A 205 -10.91 4.48 -10.59
N HIS A 206 -9.92 4.17 -9.76
CA HIS A 206 -8.52 4.51 -10.01
C HIS A 206 -7.73 3.39 -10.69
N LYS A 207 -8.38 2.27 -11.02
CA LYS A 207 -7.76 1.09 -11.64
C LYS A 207 -6.52 0.63 -10.86
N VAL A 208 -6.65 0.55 -9.54
CA VAL A 208 -5.57 0.15 -8.63
C VAL A 208 -5.10 -1.25 -9.01
N SER A 209 -3.79 -1.40 -9.23
CA SER A 209 -3.15 -2.66 -9.59
C SER A 209 -2.33 -3.27 -8.47
N ILE A 210 -1.94 -2.46 -7.47
CA ILE A 210 -1.20 -2.87 -6.27
C ILE A 210 -1.94 -2.32 -5.04
N PHE A 211 -2.30 -3.17 -4.09
CA PHE A 211 -2.96 -2.74 -2.85
C PHE A 211 -2.19 -3.20 -1.61
N ILE A 212 -1.95 -2.32 -0.64
CA ILE A 212 -1.28 -2.68 0.62
C ILE A 212 -2.14 -2.21 1.78
N ALA A 213 -2.43 -3.11 2.72
CA ALA A 213 -3.20 -2.78 3.92
C ALA A 213 -2.92 -3.77 5.05
N SER A 214 -3.25 -3.40 6.30
CA SER A 214 -3.10 -4.34 7.41
C SER A 214 -4.14 -5.46 7.40
N ALA A 215 -3.84 -6.58 8.06
CA ALA A 215 -4.80 -7.65 8.29
C ALA A 215 -6.05 -7.12 9.02
N SER A 216 -5.88 -6.20 9.97
CA SER A 216 -7.00 -5.52 10.65
C SER A 216 -7.85 -4.66 9.73
N PHE A 217 -7.27 -3.99 8.73
CA PHE A 217 -8.08 -3.29 7.72
C PHE A 217 -9.00 -4.26 6.98
N LEU A 218 -8.44 -5.37 6.48
CA LEU A 218 -9.25 -6.37 5.76
C LEU A 218 -10.36 -6.91 6.66
N LYS A 219 -10.06 -7.26 7.92
CA LYS A 219 -11.06 -7.72 8.91
C LYS A 219 -12.21 -6.73 9.07
N ARG A 220 -11.92 -5.42 9.16
CA ARG A 220 -12.96 -4.38 9.24
C ARG A 220 -13.76 -4.26 7.94
N ALA A 221 -13.09 -4.35 6.79
CA ALA A 221 -13.73 -4.28 5.48
C ALA A 221 -14.68 -5.46 5.20
N VAL A 222 -14.45 -6.62 5.83
CA VAL A 222 -15.24 -7.86 5.64
C VAL A 222 -15.88 -8.40 6.93
N LYS A 223 -16.19 -7.50 7.88
CA LYS A 223 -16.76 -7.85 9.19
C LYS A 223 -18.02 -8.71 9.11
N THR A 224 -18.79 -8.56 8.03
CA THR A 224 -20.01 -9.32 7.77
C THR A 224 -19.93 -10.12 6.47
N THR A 225 -20.68 -11.23 6.40
CA THR A 225 -20.83 -12.01 5.16
C THR A 225 -21.37 -11.18 4.00
N PHE A 226 -22.19 -10.16 4.26
CA PHE A 226 -22.68 -9.24 3.24
C PHE A 226 -21.53 -8.43 2.62
N GLN A 227 -20.63 -7.87 3.43
CA GLN A 227 -19.48 -7.10 2.94
C GLN A 227 -18.49 -7.98 2.18
N ALA A 228 -18.22 -9.20 2.66
CA ALA A 228 -17.38 -10.16 1.93
C ALA A 228 -17.97 -10.49 0.54
N ARG A 229 -19.28 -10.83 0.48
CA ARG A 229 -19.99 -11.08 -0.78
C ARG A 229 -20.06 -9.85 -1.68
N TRP A 230 -20.13 -8.65 -1.10
CA TRP A 230 -20.06 -7.41 -1.87
C TRP A 230 -18.75 -7.34 -2.63
N LEU A 231 -17.60 -7.43 -1.94
CA LEU A 231 -16.28 -7.35 -2.58
C LEU A 231 -16.07 -8.44 -3.64
N GLN A 232 -16.49 -9.68 -3.39
CA GLN A 232 -16.44 -10.77 -4.38
C GLN A 232 -17.18 -10.41 -5.69
N ARG A 233 -18.35 -9.77 -5.58
CA ARG A 233 -19.13 -9.35 -6.75
C ARG A 233 -18.50 -8.19 -7.52
N GLN A 234 -17.65 -7.39 -6.87
CA GLN A 234 -16.97 -6.27 -7.54
C GLN A 234 -15.84 -6.75 -8.46
N ARG A 235 -15.38 -8.00 -8.34
CA ARG A 235 -14.34 -8.59 -9.20
C ARG A 235 -13.10 -7.68 -9.30
N LEU A 236 -12.58 -7.29 -8.13
CA LEU A 236 -11.46 -6.34 -8.02
C LEU A 236 -10.20 -6.84 -8.73
N ASP A 237 -10.03 -8.15 -8.84
CA ASP A 237 -8.98 -8.86 -9.57
C ASP A 237 -8.90 -8.53 -11.07
N THR A 238 -9.95 -7.91 -11.64
CA THR A 238 -9.91 -7.38 -13.01
C THR A 238 -8.91 -6.23 -13.20
N HIS A 239 -8.54 -5.55 -12.11
CA HIS A 239 -7.54 -4.48 -12.10
C HIS A 239 -6.42 -4.79 -11.09
N LEU A 240 -6.79 -5.31 -9.92
CA LEU A 240 -5.91 -5.59 -8.81
C LEU A 240 -5.08 -6.86 -9.05
N ARG A 241 -3.83 -6.68 -9.45
CA ARG A 241 -2.90 -7.77 -9.80
C ARG A 241 -2.26 -8.41 -8.57
N ILE A 242 -2.00 -7.61 -7.54
CA ILE A 242 -1.38 -8.05 -6.29
C ILE A 242 -1.89 -7.20 -5.14
N ALA A 243 -2.09 -7.83 -3.99
CA ALA A 243 -2.33 -7.13 -2.75
C ALA A 243 -1.46 -7.73 -1.63
N ALA A 244 -1.02 -6.92 -0.67
CA ALA A 244 -0.20 -7.39 0.44
C ALA A 244 -0.79 -7.02 1.80
N SER A 245 -0.79 -7.99 2.71
CA SER A 245 -0.97 -7.74 4.13
C SER A 245 0.34 -7.25 4.75
N CYS A 246 0.28 -6.26 5.66
CA CYS A 246 1.46 -5.78 6.37
C CYS A 246 1.15 -5.40 7.84
N GLY A 247 2.21 -5.33 8.65
CA GLY A 247 2.19 -4.72 9.99
C GLY A 247 1.59 -5.56 11.10
N GLU A 248 0.87 -6.65 10.79
CA GLU A 248 0.24 -7.54 11.76
C GLU A 248 0.28 -8.99 11.25
N PRO A 249 0.32 -9.99 12.15
CA PRO A 249 0.22 -11.39 11.75
C PRO A 249 -1.06 -11.68 10.93
N LEU A 250 -0.89 -12.36 9.79
CA LEU A 250 -1.98 -12.82 8.93
C LEU A 250 -2.29 -14.29 9.23
N SER A 251 -3.54 -14.61 9.56
CA SER A 251 -3.96 -16.01 9.71
C SER A 251 -4.21 -16.65 8.34
N PRO A 252 -4.03 -17.98 8.18
CA PRO A 252 -4.38 -18.69 6.94
C PRO A 252 -5.84 -18.48 6.50
N SER A 253 -6.77 -18.41 7.47
CA SER A 253 -8.19 -18.12 7.19
C SER A 253 -8.40 -16.73 6.59
N MET A 254 -7.74 -15.71 7.13
CA MET A 254 -7.80 -14.35 6.60
C MET A 254 -7.06 -14.23 5.27
N HIS A 255 -5.97 -14.97 5.08
CA HIS A 255 -5.23 -15.02 3.84
C HIS A 255 -6.11 -15.56 2.71
N LYS A 256 -6.73 -16.73 2.89
CA LYS A 256 -7.68 -17.31 1.93
C LYS A 256 -8.88 -16.40 1.67
N LEU A 257 -9.40 -15.73 2.71
CA LEU A 257 -10.47 -14.76 2.53
C LEU A 257 -10.02 -13.58 1.66
N GLY A 258 -8.86 -13.00 1.94
CA GLY A 258 -8.27 -11.92 1.13
C GLY A 258 -8.04 -12.34 -0.32
N MET A 259 -7.55 -13.57 -0.55
CA MET A 259 -7.41 -14.12 -1.90
C MET A 259 -8.75 -14.18 -2.65
N SER A 260 -9.84 -14.49 -1.94
CA SER A 260 -11.18 -14.59 -2.51
C SER A 260 -11.85 -13.24 -2.75
N VAL A 261 -11.65 -12.25 -1.88
CA VAL A 261 -12.39 -10.97 -1.92
C VAL A 261 -11.62 -9.83 -2.61
N LEU A 262 -10.28 -9.92 -2.68
CA LEU A 262 -9.42 -8.91 -3.30
C LEU A 262 -8.86 -9.40 -4.64
N CYS A 263 -7.92 -10.35 -4.60
CA CYS A 263 -7.32 -10.95 -5.79
C CYS A 263 -6.61 -12.27 -5.42
N PRO A 264 -6.46 -13.23 -6.35
CA PRO A 264 -5.77 -14.49 -6.08
C PRO A 264 -4.35 -14.32 -5.54
N ASN A 265 -3.68 -13.21 -5.88
CA ASN A 265 -2.35 -12.88 -5.43
C ASN A 265 -2.35 -11.92 -4.22
N TYR A 266 -3.24 -12.15 -3.25
CA TYR A 266 -3.15 -11.51 -1.94
C TYR A 266 -2.05 -12.22 -1.15
N ILE A 267 -0.95 -11.54 -0.81
CA ILE A 267 0.23 -12.12 -0.15
C ILE A 267 0.37 -11.65 1.30
N ASN A 268 1.12 -12.40 2.11
CA ASN A 268 1.61 -11.94 3.41
C ASN A 268 2.98 -11.24 3.24
N SER A 269 3.26 -10.21 4.05
CA SER A 269 4.57 -9.55 4.08
C SER A 269 4.94 -9.11 5.49
N TYR A 270 6.23 -9.20 5.81
CA TYR A 270 6.78 -8.82 7.11
C TYR A 270 7.90 -7.80 6.95
N TRP A 271 7.83 -6.79 7.82
CA TRP A 271 8.82 -5.76 8.07
C TRP A 271 8.37 -4.87 9.23
N ALA A 272 9.24 -3.94 9.62
CA ALA A 272 9.06 -3.00 10.72
C ALA A 272 9.69 -1.66 10.33
N SER A 273 9.49 -0.62 11.14
CA SER A 273 10.01 0.72 10.86
C SER A 273 11.54 0.75 10.70
N GLU A 274 12.24 -0.08 11.48
CA GLU A 274 13.68 -0.27 11.47
C GLU A 274 14.20 -0.82 10.15
N HIS A 275 13.40 -1.66 9.48
CA HIS A 275 13.76 -2.25 8.18
C HIS A 275 13.56 -1.27 7.01
N GLY A 276 12.69 -0.27 7.19
CA GLY A 276 12.34 0.74 6.18
C GLY A 276 11.48 0.23 5.01
N ALA A 277 11.61 -1.02 4.60
CA ALA A 277 10.82 -1.66 3.55
C ALA A 277 10.59 -3.16 3.85
N ILE A 278 9.76 -3.83 3.04
CA ILE A 278 9.47 -5.27 3.14
C ILE A 278 10.78 -6.07 3.13
N VAL A 279 10.94 -6.99 4.09
CA VAL A 279 12.11 -7.89 4.19
C VAL A 279 11.74 -9.36 3.96
N LEU A 280 10.51 -9.75 4.26
CA LEU A 280 9.99 -11.09 3.95
C LEU A 280 8.66 -10.96 3.19
N ALA A 281 8.57 -11.61 2.03
CA ALA A 281 7.35 -11.75 1.23
C ALA A 281 7.58 -12.78 0.10
N PRO A 282 6.54 -13.46 -0.40
CA PRO A 282 6.61 -14.10 -1.71
C PRO A 282 6.91 -13.05 -2.79
N THR A 283 7.82 -13.40 -3.70
CA THR A 283 8.18 -12.54 -4.84
C THR A 283 7.19 -12.74 -6.00
N PHE A 284 6.87 -11.67 -6.71
CA PHE A 284 5.81 -11.72 -7.72
C PHE A 284 6.16 -12.71 -8.83
N GLY A 285 5.28 -13.69 -9.08
CA GLY A 285 5.44 -14.65 -10.17
C GLY A 285 6.46 -15.77 -9.91
N ASN A 286 7.05 -15.86 -8.72
CA ASN A 286 7.95 -16.94 -8.36
C ASN A 286 7.17 -18.23 -8.05
N LYS A 287 7.40 -19.26 -8.85
CA LYS A 287 6.71 -20.56 -8.75
C LYS A 287 7.20 -21.40 -7.56
N ASP A 288 8.41 -21.14 -7.09
CA ASP A 288 9.01 -21.85 -5.96
C ASP A 288 8.52 -21.28 -4.61
N GLN A 289 7.78 -20.16 -4.65
CA GLN A 289 7.18 -19.49 -3.49
C GLN A 289 5.65 -19.44 -3.65
N PRO A 290 4.96 -20.60 -3.66
CA PRO A 290 3.55 -20.66 -3.97
C PRO A 290 2.72 -19.88 -2.94
N ASN A 291 1.83 -19.01 -3.42
CA ASN A 291 0.87 -18.33 -2.58
C ASN A 291 -0.37 -19.23 -2.35
N ALA A 292 -0.28 -20.12 -1.35
CA ALA A 292 -1.31 -21.13 -1.07
C ALA A 292 -2.36 -20.71 -0.02
N GLY A 293 -2.36 -19.45 0.41
CA GLY A 293 -3.25 -18.99 1.49
C GLY A 293 -2.89 -19.55 2.87
N ASP A 294 -1.62 -19.93 3.07
CA ASP A 294 -1.07 -20.49 4.31
C ASP A 294 -0.31 -19.46 5.19
N ALA A 295 -0.21 -18.23 4.67
CA ALA A 295 0.42 -17.07 5.30
C ALA A 295 1.95 -17.13 5.38
N LYS A 296 2.56 -18.06 4.64
CA LYS A 296 4.01 -18.13 4.50
C LYS A 296 4.59 -16.88 3.86
N MET A 297 5.82 -16.58 4.27
CA MET A 297 6.65 -15.51 3.74
C MET A 297 8.05 -16.08 3.50
N TYR A 298 8.80 -15.43 2.62
CA TYR A 298 10.15 -15.86 2.26
C TYR A 298 11.08 -14.66 2.37
N PRO A 299 12.33 -14.84 2.81
CA PRO A 299 13.31 -13.76 2.78
C PRO A 299 13.49 -13.25 1.36
N LEU A 300 13.54 -11.92 1.21
CA LEU A 300 13.92 -11.32 -0.06
C LEU A 300 15.37 -11.70 -0.41
N PRO A 301 15.77 -11.69 -1.69
CA PRO A 301 17.08 -12.22 -2.12
C PRO A 301 18.32 -11.59 -1.45
N TRP A 302 18.18 -10.39 -0.88
CA TRP A 302 19.24 -9.67 -0.16
C TRP A 302 19.08 -9.69 1.36
N VAL A 303 18.11 -10.43 1.88
CA VAL A 303 17.81 -10.55 3.31
C VAL A 303 18.27 -11.93 3.76
N ASP A 304 19.18 -11.96 4.74
CA ASP A 304 19.55 -13.19 5.44
C ASP A 304 18.72 -13.30 6.72
N ALA A 305 17.84 -14.29 6.78
CA ALA A 305 16.92 -14.45 7.90
C ALA A 305 17.13 -15.80 8.58
N ALA A 306 17.30 -15.77 9.90
CA ALA A 306 17.50 -16.95 10.72
C ALA A 306 16.63 -16.90 11.98
N VAL A 307 16.23 -18.06 12.48
CA VAL A 307 15.50 -18.18 13.74
C VAL A 307 16.44 -18.73 14.79
N TRP A 308 16.59 -18.00 15.88
CA TRP A 308 17.51 -18.32 16.97
C TRP A 308 16.72 -18.76 18.20
N VAL A 309 17.04 -19.93 18.75
CA VAL A 309 16.38 -20.49 19.95
C VAL A 309 17.36 -20.60 21.12
N PRO A 310 16.88 -20.52 22.37
CA PRO A 310 17.70 -20.77 23.54
C PRO A 310 18.40 -22.13 23.48
N SER A 311 19.72 -22.12 23.63
CA SER A 311 20.56 -23.32 23.66
C SER A 311 21.15 -23.51 25.06
N GLY A 312 20.45 -24.29 25.89
CA GLY A 312 20.85 -24.61 27.26
C GLY A 312 20.11 -23.80 28.34
N ALA A 313 20.43 -24.10 29.60
CA ALA A 313 19.89 -23.40 30.76
C ALA A 313 20.49 -21.98 30.87
N PRO A 314 19.76 -21.02 31.49
CA PRO A 314 20.35 -19.75 31.86
C PRO A 314 21.60 -19.95 32.73
N THR A 315 22.63 -19.15 32.51
CA THR A 315 23.80 -19.08 33.41
C THR A 315 23.40 -18.48 34.76
N GLU A 316 24.27 -18.61 35.78
CA GLU A 316 23.99 -18.11 37.14
C GLU A 316 23.71 -16.60 37.20
N ASP A 317 24.24 -15.83 36.24
CA ASP A 317 23.98 -14.39 36.06
C ASP A 317 22.73 -14.08 35.19
N GLY A 318 21.94 -15.11 34.85
CA GLY A 318 20.68 -14.98 34.12
C GLY A 318 20.80 -14.85 32.60
N ARG A 319 22.01 -14.97 32.02
CA ARG A 319 22.20 -14.91 30.57
C ARG A 319 21.77 -16.22 29.92
N VAL A 320 21.24 -16.13 28.70
CA VAL A 320 20.79 -17.29 27.92
C VAL A 320 21.57 -17.32 26.61
N ARG A 321 22.18 -18.46 26.28
CA ARG A 321 22.80 -18.67 24.96
C ARG A 321 21.73 -18.96 23.93
N PHE A 322 21.94 -18.51 22.70
CA PHE A 322 21.06 -18.80 21.57
C PHE A 322 21.86 -19.51 20.48
N SER A 323 21.21 -20.43 19.77
CA SER A 323 21.75 -21.10 18.58
C SER A 323 20.75 -21.01 17.43
N PRO A 324 21.20 -20.93 16.17
CA PRO A 324 20.31 -20.95 15.02
C PRO A 324 19.60 -22.31 14.95
N VAL A 325 18.34 -22.28 14.53
CA VAL A 325 17.57 -23.49 14.23
C VAL A 325 18.04 -24.03 12.88
N GLU A 326 18.64 -25.23 12.86
CA GLU A 326 19.11 -25.85 11.61
C GLU A 326 17.98 -26.50 10.79
N GLN A 327 16.82 -26.77 11.41
CA GLN A 327 15.66 -27.32 10.70
C GLN A 327 14.92 -26.23 9.93
N ALA A 328 15.03 -26.29 8.59
CA ALA A 328 14.40 -25.36 7.66
C ALA A 328 12.89 -25.17 7.90
N ASP A 329 12.15 -26.23 8.26
CA ASP A 329 10.70 -26.18 8.51
C ASP A 329 10.34 -25.27 9.70
N LEU A 330 11.17 -25.24 10.74
CA LEU A 330 10.96 -24.38 11.92
C LEU A 330 11.29 -22.92 11.63
N VAL A 331 12.29 -22.68 10.77
CA VAL A 331 12.61 -21.33 10.27
C VAL A 331 11.44 -20.80 9.43
N GLU A 332 10.90 -21.63 8.55
CA GLU A 332 9.76 -21.28 7.68
C GLU A 332 8.50 -20.95 8.50
N GLN A 333 8.21 -21.72 9.55
CA GLN A 333 7.06 -21.47 10.44
C GLN A 333 7.21 -20.20 11.29
N ALA A 334 8.40 -19.92 11.81
CA ALA A 334 8.66 -18.71 12.61
C ALA A 334 8.78 -17.45 11.75
N VAL A 335 9.24 -17.57 10.50
CA VAL A 335 9.12 -16.51 9.49
C VAL A 335 7.64 -16.24 9.19
N ALA A 336 6.83 -17.27 8.96
CA ALA A 336 5.40 -17.11 8.67
C ALA A 336 4.60 -16.44 9.81
N SER A 337 5.04 -16.55 11.07
CA SER A 337 4.34 -15.97 12.22
C SER A 337 4.71 -14.52 12.56
N GLY A 338 5.69 -13.93 11.85
CA GLY A 338 5.95 -12.49 11.85
C GLY A 338 6.18 -11.84 13.21
N HIS A 339 6.87 -12.53 14.14
CA HIS A 339 7.12 -12.19 15.56
C HIS A 339 6.14 -12.73 16.61
N SER A 340 5.06 -13.44 16.24
CA SER A 340 4.08 -13.89 17.23
C SER A 340 4.26 -15.35 17.65
N ALA A 341 4.33 -15.56 18.95
CA ALA A 341 4.14 -16.84 19.64
C ALA A 341 2.71 -17.42 19.45
N GLN A 342 2.11 -17.29 18.26
CA GLN A 342 0.72 -17.68 17.96
C GLN A 342 0.58 -18.86 16.98
N ALA A 343 1.68 -19.39 16.43
CA ALA A 343 1.63 -20.76 15.93
C ALA A 343 1.53 -21.68 17.15
N LYS A 344 0.40 -22.37 17.34
CA LYS A 344 0.17 -23.26 18.49
C LYS A 344 1.30 -24.28 18.67
N ASP A 345 1.94 -24.70 17.58
CA ASP A 345 3.08 -25.62 17.57
C ASP A 345 4.46 -24.97 17.78
N VAL A 346 4.61 -23.64 17.74
CA VAL A 346 5.91 -22.95 17.91
C VAL A 346 5.91 -22.08 19.17
N SER A 347 4.77 -22.01 19.88
CA SER A 347 4.64 -21.28 21.15
C SER A 347 5.64 -21.70 22.24
N HIS A 348 6.15 -22.92 22.17
CA HIS A 348 7.18 -23.45 23.06
C HIS A 348 8.62 -23.05 22.64
N LEU A 349 8.82 -22.76 21.35
CA LEU A 349 10.08 -22.24 20.82
C LEU A 349 10.05 -20.73 21.07
N LYS A 350 10.66 -20.29 22.16
CA LYS A 350 10.97 -18.86 22.44
C LYS A 350 12.02 -18.33 21.44
N GLY A 351 11.83 -18.63 20.16
CA GLY A 351 12.72 -18.26 19.08
C GLY A 351 12.62 -16.78 18.78
N ARG A 352 13.75 -16.16 18.44
CA ARG A 352 13.81 -14.80 17.92
C ARG A 352 14.14 -14.87 16.44
N LEU A 353 13.33 -14.23 15.62
CA LEU A 353 13.67 -14.00 14.23
C LEU A 353 14.75 -12.93 14.18
N VAL A 354 15.88 -13.27 13.59
CA VAL A 354 16.98 -12.35 13.29
C VAL A 354 16.97 -12.17 11.77
N VAL A 355 16.93 -10.90 11.35
CA VAL A 355 16.88 -10.44 9.96
C VAL A 355 18.01 -9.45 9.77
#